data_AF-A0A7V0V1E0-F1
#
_entry.id   AF-A0A7V0V1E0-F1
#
_cell.length_a   1.000
_cell.length_b   1.000
_cell.length_c   1.000
_cell.angle_alpha   90.00
_cell.angle_beta   90.00
_cell.angle_gamma   90.00
#
_symmetry.space_group_name_H-M   'P 1'
#
loop_
_entity.id
_entity.type
_entity.pdbx_description
1 polymer ?
#
loop_
_entity_poly.entity_id
_entity_poly.type
_entity_poly.pdbx_seq_one_letter_code
_entity_poly.pdbx_strand_id
1 'polypeptide(L)'
;MEPVEGLALLHITNPDGSEQVVPVTQSPYNIGRIETNDLSLAHPMVSRHHARLLFQGPEIVLIDLNSSNGTFVGAQRLAPSEPHRLSYGDVFTIGPYALRLEPIPSGAPEAPAGEAPGAPEETPEAEEEMPRPSRRRRPGPPERPPEPPAPSAPALPYDEAFGIPRDESRYLQYLPPIYHHDPFLGRFLLAFEGILAPIEQTVDNFDLYLDPRTAPPDFLDQLAAWLGLTLDEKWPLEKRRAVLVEAAELYRRRGTPRGLARHLQIYTGVEPEIIEPEDRPYHFIVRLRLSPGQEVDRATVERIIDANKPAHTTYSLEIVGG
;
A
#
# COMPACT_ATOMS: atom_id res chain seq x y z
N MET A 1 -24.43 -6.60 -22.87
CA MET A 1 -23.18 -5.99 -22.38
C MET A 1 -23.62 -4.75 -21.64
N GLU A 2 -23.63 -4.81 -20.30
CA GLU A 2 -23.99 -3.68 -19.44
C GLU A 2 -23.14 -2.45 -19.82
N PRO A 3 -23.69 -1.23 -19.83
CA PRO A 3 -22.88 -0.04 -20.06
C PRO A 3 -21.85 0.09 -18.93
N VAL A 4 -20.57 0.04 -19.30
CA VAL A 4 -19.48 0.18 -18.33
C VAL A 4 -19.38 1.65 -17.96
N GLU A 5 -19.96 2.05 -16.81
CA GLU A 5 -19.73 3.37 -16.23
C GLU A 5 -18.27 3.48 -15.77
N GLY A 6 -17.56 4.51 -16.23
CA GLY A 6 -16.18 4.77 -15.86
C GLY A 6 -15.54 5.90 -16.67
N LEU A 7 -14.26 6.15 -16.42
CA LEU A 7 -13.41 7.12 -17.10
C LEU A 7 -12.65 6.50 -18.29
N ALA A 8 -12.32 5.20 -18.20
CA ALA A 8 -11.61 4.44 -19.23
C ALA A 8 -11.76 2.93 -18.99
N LEU A 9 -11.40 2.13 -19.99
CA LEU A 9 -11.15 0.70 -19.85
C LEU A 9 -9.64 0.47 -19.74
N LEU A 10 -9.22 -0.31 -18.75
CA LEU A 10 -7.81 -0.68 -18.55
C LEU A 10 -7.63 -2.15 -18.94
N HIS A 11 -6.97 -2.37 -20.06
CA HIS A 11 -6.56 -3.70 -20.53
C HIS A 11 -5.27 -4.09 -19.82
N ILE A 12 -5.24 -5.29 -19.25
CA ILE A 12 -4.13 -5.83 -18.47
C ILE A 12 -3.75 -7.18 -19.08
N THR A 13 -2.52 -7.27 -19.56
CA THR A 13 -1.90 -8.54 -19.96
C THR A 13 -1.13 -9.09 -18.75
N ASN A 14 -1.54 -10.25 -18.26
CA ASN A 14 -0.93 -10.94 -17.13
C ASN A 14 0.33 -11.71 -17.57
N PRO A 15 1.19 -12.12 -16.62
CA PRO A 15 2.44 -12.82 -16.93
C PRO A 15 2.26 -14.21 -17.55
N ASP A 16 1.09 -14.83 -17.33
CA ASP A 16 0.71 -16.11 -17.93
C ASP A 16 0.14 -15.96 -19.36
N GLY A 17 0.10 -14.72 -19.88
CA GLY A 17 -0.46 -14.37 -21.18
C GLY A 17 -1.98 -14.22 -21.20
N SER A 18 -2.67 -14.40 -20.07
CA SER A 18 -4.09 -14.09 -19.97
C SER A 18 -4.33 -12.58 -20.03
N GLU A 19 -5.43 -12.18 -20.64
CA GLU A 19 -5.84 -10.77 -20.70
C GLU A 19 -7.11 -10.56 -19.88
N GLN A 20 -7.16 -9.45 -19.15
CA GLN A 20 -8.33 -9.00 -18.43
C GLN A 20 -8.56 -7.51 -18.69
N VAL A 21 -9.82 -7.09 -18.64
CA VAL A 21 -10.22 -5.69 -18.83
C VAL A 21 -11.00 -5.26 -17.60
N VAL A 22 -10.55 -4.17 -16.98
CA VAL A 22 -11.22 -3.60 -15.80
C VAL A 22 -11.63 -2.15 -16.07
N PRO A 23 -12.80 -1.70 -15.57
CA PRO A 23 -13.16 -0.30 -15.66
C PRO A 23 -12.35 0.55 -14.68
N VAL A 24 -11.90 1.71 -15.16
CA VAL A 24 -11.37 2.77 -14.30
C VAL A 24 -12.54 3.65 -13.89
N THR A 25 -13.08 3.45 -12.70
CA THR A 25 -14.33 4.09 -12.26
C THR A 25 -14.14 5.44 -11.57
N GLN A 26 -12.92 5.73 -11.12
CA GLN A 26 -12.62 6.92 -10.33
C GLN A 26 -11.24 7.51 -10.63
N SER A 27 -11.01 8.74 -10.15
CA SER A 27 -9.74 9.45 -10.20
C SER A 27 -9.55 10.12 -8.84
N PRO A 28 -8.43 9.90 -8.12
CA PRO A 28 -7.28 9.07 -8.49
C PRO A 28 -7.61 7.57 -8.57
N TYR A 29 -6.94 6.84 -9.46
CA TYR A 29 -7.02 5.38 -9.57
C TYR A 29 -5.68 4.75 -9.20
N ASN A 30 -5.63 4.04 -8.07
CA ASN A 30 -4.43 3.47 -7.48
C ASN A 30 -4.15 2.07 -8.01
N ILE A 31 -2.89 1.79 -8.32
CA ILE A 31 -2.43 0.49 -8.81
C ILE A 31 -1.30 0.01 -7.90
N GLY A 32 -1.39 -1.23 -7.44
CA GLY A 32 -0.35 -1.81 -6.59
C GLY A 32 -0.61 -3.25 -6.21
N ARG A 33 0.25 -3.83 -5.37
CA ARG A 33 0.20 -5.26 -5.03
C ARG A 33 -0.86 -5.63 -3.99
N ILE A 34 -1.28 -4.67 -3.15
CA ILE A 34 -2.24 -4.93 -2.07
C ILE A 34 -3.67 -4.63 -2.52
N GLU A 35 -4.62 -5.32 -1.91
CA GLU A 35 -6.05 -5.27 -2.27
C GLU A 35 -6.74 -3.94 -1.93
N THR A 36 -6.09 -3.06 -1.16
CA THR A 36 -6.61 -1.72 -0.87
C THR A 36 -6.46 -0.74 -2.03
N ASN A 37 -5.77 -1.12 -3.12
CA ASN A 37 -5.73 -0.33 -4.34
C ASN A 37 -6.95 -0.63 -5.22
N ASP A 38 -7.30 0.33 -6.08
CA ASP A 38 -8.37 0.17 -7.07
C ASP A 38 -8.08 -0.95 -8.07
N LEU A 39 -6.80 -1.13 -8.40
CA LEU A 39 -6.29 -2.31 -9.11
C LEU A 39 -5.20 -3.00 -8.30
N SER A 40 -5.50 -4.24 -7.88
CA SER A 40 -4.55 -5.13 -7.22
C SER A 40 -3.83 -6.03 -8.24
N LEU A 41 -2.52 -5.85 -8.39
CA LEU A 41 -1.63 -6.67 -9.20
C LEU A 41 -0.73 -7.51 -8.27
N ALA A 42 -1.25 -8.66 -7.85
CA ALA A 42 -0.62 -9.53 -6.86
C ALA A 42 0.65 -10.23 -7.37
N HIS A 43 1.76 -9.50 -7.44
CA HIS A 43 3.06 -10.05 -7.87
C HIS A 43 4.25 -9.42 -7.12
N PRO A 44 5.28 -10.18 -6.72
CA PRO A 44 6.41 -9.67 -5.92
C PRO A 44 7.16 -8.47 -6.52
N MET A 45 7.18 -8.35 -7.85
CA MET A 45 7.79 -7.19 -8.54
C MET A 45 6.93 -5.92 -8.51
N VAL A 46 5.71 -5.99 -8.00
CA VAL A 46 4.81 -4.84 -7.85
C VAL A 46 4.89 -4.34 -6.40
N SER A 47 5.24 -3.07 -6.22
CA SER A 47 5.13 -2.38 -4.92
C SER A 47 3.69 -2.29 -4.43
N ARG A 48 3.51 -2.17 -3.11
CA ARG A 48 2.19 -2.17 -2.45
C ARG A 48 1.28 -1.07 -2.97
N HIS A 49 1.79 0.15 -3.03
CA HIS A 49 1.25 1.25 -3.82
C HIS A 49 2.30 1.55 -4.87
N HIS A 50 2.05 1.17 -6.13
CA HIS A 50 3.07 1.19 -7.17
C HIS A 50 2.97 2.44 -8.02
N ALA A 51 1.77 2.71 -8.53
CA ALA A 51 1.51 3.84 -9.40
C ALA A 51 0.08 4.32 -9.20
N ARG A 52 -0.18 5.51 -9.72
CA ARG A 52 -1.52 6.11 -9.72
C ARG A 52 -1.80 6.76 -11.06
N LEU A 53 -3.02 6.59 -11.53
CA LEU A 53 -3.58 7.33 -12.65
C LEU A 53 -4.42 8.50 -12.13
N LEU A 54 -4.22 9.67 -12.73
CA LEU A 54 -5.05 10.86 -12.53
C LEU A 54 -5.70 11.22 -13.86
N PHE A 55 -7.02 11.38 -13.84
CA PHE A 55 -7.79 11.94 -14.94
C PHE A 55 -8.11 13.40 -14.61
N GLN A 56 -7.61 14.32 -15.44
CA GLN A 56 -7.76 15.77 -15.29
C GLN A 56 -8.37 16.35 -16.57
N GLY A 57 -9.69 16.18 -16.74
CA GLY A 57 -10.37 16.53 -17.99
C GLY A 57 -9.92 15.60 -19.14
N PRO A 58 -9.36 16.12 -20.26
CA PRO A 58 -8.87 15.29 -21.36
C PRO A 58 -7.49 14.68 -21.09
N GLU A 59 -6.81 15.10 -20.02
CA GLU A 59 -5.44 14.70 -19.70
C GLU A 59 -5.43 13.49 -18.78
N ILE A 60 -4.62 12.48 -19.13
CA ILE A 60 -4.34 11.31 -18.30
C ILE A 60 -2.90 11.39 -17.84
N VAL A 61 -2.68 11.27 -16.54
CA VAL A 61 -1.36 11.34 -15.93
C VAL A 61 -1.10 10.06 -15.16
N LEU A 62 0.05 9.44 -15.42
CA LEU A 62 0.59 8.31 -14.68
C LEU A 62 1.72 8.79 -13.77
N ILE A 63 1.65 8.44 -12.48
CA ILE A 63 2.67 8.78 -11.48
C ILE A 63 3.16 7.49 -10.84
N ASP A 64 4.47 7.24 -10.89
CA ASP A 64 5.11 6.18 -10.11
C ASP A 64 5.25 6.61 -8.63
N LEU A 65 4.73 5.82 -7.69
CA LEU A 65 4.72 6.13 -6.26
C LEU A 65 6.01 5.67 -5.56
N ASN A 66 7.15 5.93 -6.19
CA ASN A 66 8.47 5.49 -5.75
C ASN A 66 8.56 3.96 -5.61
N SER A 67 8.12 3.28 -6.66
CA SER A 67 8.09 1.83 -6.70
C SER A 67 9.50 1.23 -6.80
N SER A 68 9.67 0.04 -6.23
CA SER A 68 10.98 -0.61 -6.12
C SER A 68 11.56 -1.01 -7.48
N ASN A 69 10.70 -1.44 -8.42
CA ASN A 69 11.11 -1.86 -9.76
C ASN A 69 10.85 -0.78 -10.83
N GLY A 70 10.11 0.27 -10.49
CA GLY A 70 9.72 1.32 -11.43
C GLY A 70 8.52 0.96 -12.30
N THR A 71 7.86 2.01 -12.76
CA THR A 71 6.88 1.97 -13.85
C THR A 71 7.57 2.36 -15.16
N PHE A 72 7.23 1.72 -16.26
CA PHE A 72 7.79 2.03 -17.58
C PHE A 72 6.69 2.34 -18.58
N VAL A 73 6.95 3.25 -19.51
CA VAL A 73 6.09 3.50 -20.69
C VAL A 73 6.92 3.13 -21.92
N GLY A 74 6.48 2.09 -22.64
CA GLY A 74 7.33 1.41 -23.62
C GLY A 74 8.64 0.91 -22.99
N ALA A 75 9.78 1.43 -23.46
CA ALA A 75 11.11 1.08 -22.94
C ALA A 75 11.65 2.08 -21.89
N GLN A 76 10.95 3.20 -21.65
CA GLN A 76 11.42 4.26 -20.77
C GLN A 76 10.91 4.06 -19.35
N ARG A 77 11.83 4.03 -18.37
CA ARG A 77 11.47 4.06 -16.95
C ARG A 77 11.06 5.47 -16.55
N LEU A 78 9.92 5.60 -15.88
CA LEU A 78 9.46 6.88 -15.35
C LEU A 78 10.30 7.32 -14.15
N ALA A 79 10.44 8.63 -13.98
CA ALA A 79 11.02 9.20 -12.78
C ALA A 79 10.04 9.03 -11.60
N PRO A 80 10.52 8.59 -10.42
CA PRO A 80 9.68 8.46 -9.24
C PRO A 80 8.96 9.76 -8.89
N SER A 81 7.66 9.69 -8.60
CA SER A 81 6.79 10.79 -8.18
C SER A 81 6.67 11.96 -9.17
N GLU A 82 7.15 11.79 -10.41
CA GLU A 82 6.99 12.79 -11.46
C GLU A 82 5.76 12.49 -12.33
N PRO A 83 4.89 13.47 -12.62
CA PRO A 83 3.79 13.32 -13.56
C PRO A 83 4.25 12.96 -14.97
N HIS A 84 3.83 11.80 -15.47
CA HIS A 84 4.00 11.43 -16.87
C HIS A 84 2.66 11.46 -17.60
N ARG A 85 2.56 12.27 -18.65
CA ARG A 85 1.37 12.30 -19.50
C ARG A 85 1.24 10.99 -20.26
N LEU A 86 0.07 10.37 -20.21
CA LEU A 86 -0.26 9.13 -20.90
C LEU A 86 -1.38 9.39 -21.91
N SER A 87 -1.31 8.78 -23.09
CA SER A 87 -2.38 8.82 -24.09
C SER A 87 -3.12 7.49 -24.14
N TYR A 88 -4.38 7.51 -24.60
CA TYR A 88 -5.07 6.26 -24.92
C TYR A 88 -4.29 5.46 -25.97
N GLY A 89 -4.17 4.15 -25.76
CA GLY A 89 -3.37 3.26 -26.59
C GLY A 89 -1.91 3.09 -26.15
N ASP A 90 -1.38 3.98 -25.31
CA ASP A 90 -0.03 3.83 -24.77
C ASP A 90 0.04 2.61 -23.84
N VAL A 91 1.14 1.85 -23.97
CA VAL A 91 1.41 0.69 -23.13
C VAL A 91 2.41 1.07 -22.04
N PHE A 92 2.01 0.87 -20.80
CA PHE A 92 2.87 1.00 -19.64
C PHE A 92 2.99 -0.33 -18.89
N THR A 93 4.15 -0.58 -18.28
CA THR A 93 4.42 -1.84 -17.59
C THR A 93 4.71 -1.60 -16.11
N ILE A 94 4.11 -2.46 -15.28
CA ILE A 94 4.30 -2.48 -13.83
C ILE A 94 4.65 -3.91 -13.44
N GLY A 95 5.89 -4.13 -12.99
CA GLY A 95 6.40 -5.49 -12.80
C GLY A 95 6.27 -6.31 -14.11
N PRO A 96 5.69 -7.52 -14.07
CA PRO A 96 5.50 -8.35 -15.26
C PRO A 96 4.20 -8.06 -16.03
N TYR A 97 3.39 -7.09 -15.60
CA TYR A 97 2.12 -6.76 -16.24
C TYR A 97 2.31 -5.67 -17.30
N ALA A 98 1.68 -5.84 -18.46
CA ALA A 98 1.51 -4.77 -19.43
C ALA A 98 0.09 -4.22 -19.35
N LEU A 99 -0.04 -2.91 -19.31
CA LEU A 99 -1.30 -2.20 -19.14
C LEU A 99 -1.50 -1.19 -20.26
N ARG A 100 -2.73 -1.09 -20.76
CA ARG A 100 -3.12 -0.13 -21.80
C ARG A 100 -4.48 0.46 -21.49
N LEU A 101 -4.60 1.78 -21.59
CA LEU A 101 -5.88 2.48 -21.47
C LEU A 101 -6.57 2.59 -22.83
N GLU A 102 -7.86 2.29 -22.85
CA GLU A 102 -8.75 2.51 -23.99
C GLU A 102 -9.96 3.36 -23.55
N PRO A 103 -10.50 4.21 -24.44
CA PRO A 103 -11.72 4.95 -24.14
C PRO A 103 -12.89 4.00 -23.99
N ILE A 104 -13.83 4.31 -23.09
CA ILE A 104 -15.08 3.57 -23.03
C ILE A 104 -15.84 3.85 -24.33
N PRO A 105 -16.24 2.82 -25.09
CA PRO A 105 -17.01 3.02 -26.31
C PRO A 105 -18.35 3.67 -25.94
N SER A 106 -18.45 4.98 -26.20
CA SER A 106 -19.71 5.70 -26.07
C SER A 106 -20.62 5.20 -27.19
N GLY A 107 -21.65 4.44 -26.82
CA GLY A 107 -22.73 4.09 -27.71
C GLY A 107 -23.54 5.32 -28.08
N ALA A 108 -23.07 6.10 -29.05
CA ALA A 108 -23.90 7.01 -29.82
C ALA A 108 -24.04 6.42 -31.24
N PRO A 109 -25.08 5.59 -31.49
CA PRO A 109 -25.48 5.30 -32.85
C PRO A 109 -26.29 6.48 -33.41
N GLU A 110 -25.96 6.93 -34.61
CA GLU A 110 -26.93 7.56 -35.51
C GLU A 110 -28.15 6.63 -35.64
N ALA A 111 -29.34 7.18 -35.41
CA ALA A 111 -30.64 6.51 -35.55
C ALA A 111 -30.87 6.02 -37.01
N PRO A 112 -31.67 4.96 -37.29
CA PRO A 112 -33.10 4.95 -36.96
C PRO A 112 -33.78 3.61 -36.56
N ALA A 113 -34.88 3.78 -35.81
CA ALA A 113 -36.20 3.14 -35.85
C ALA A 113 -36.37 1.59 -35.82
N GLY A 114 -37.22 1.12 -34.89
CA GLY A 114 -38.08 -0.06 -35.12
C GLY A 114 -38.43 -0.92 -33.90
N GLU A 115 -39.57 -0.59 -33.26
CA GLU A 115 -40.58 -1.51 -32.68
C GLU A 115 -40.23 -2.52 -31.55
N ALA A 116 -40.87 -2.28 -30.39
CA ALA A 116 -41.30 -3.26 -29.37
C ALA A 116 -42.52 -4.09 -29.90
N PRO A 117 -43.18 -5.03 -29.18
CA PRO A 117 -43.15 -5.29 -27.72
C PRO A 117 -43.34 -6.77 -27.27
N GLY A 118 -43.37 -7.01 -25.94
CA GLY A 118 -44.06 -8.17 -25.35
C GLY A 118 -43.56 -8.62 -23.96
N ALA A 119 -44.35 -8.35 -22.92
CA ALA A 119 -44.23 -8.82 -21.52
C ALA A 119 -45.00 -10.16 -21.30
N PRO A 120 -45.25 -10.66 -20.07
CA PRO A 120 -44.40 -11.02 -18.91
C PRO A 120 -44.74 -12.45 -18.35
N GLU A 121 -44.40 -12.70 -17.07
CA GLU A 121 -44.94 -13.69 -16.09
C GLU A 121 -44.10 -14.93 -15.64
N GLU A 122 -43.57 -14.81 -14.41
CA GLU A 122 -43.83 -15.60 -13.18
C GLU A 122 -43.48 -17.11 -12.98
N THR A 123 -42.78 -17.33 -11.83
CA THR A 123 -42.85 -18.44 -10.81
C THR A 123 -42.25 -19.83 -11.11
N PRO A 124 -42.04 -20.74 -10.12
CA PRO A 124 -41.64 -20.63 -8.70
C PRO A 124 -40.57 -21.68 -8.25
N GLU A 125 -40.38 -21.78 -6.92
CA GLU A 125 -39.57 -22.66 -6.05
C GLU A 125 -39.68 -24.20 -6.26
N ALA A 126 -38.64 -24.93 -5.83
CA ALA A 126 -38.65 -26.38 -5.49
C ALA A 126 -37.51 -26.64 -4.46
N GLU A 127 -37.79 -27.02 -3.21
CA GLU A 127 -38.05 -28.36 -2.64
C GLU A 127 -36.80 -29.12 -2.11
N GLU A 128 -36.96 -29.65 -0.90
CA GLU A 128 -36.00 -30.35 -0.03
C GLU A 128 -35.69 -31.79 -0.46
N GLU A 129 -34.50 -32.30 -0.09
CA GLU A 129 -34.28 -33.75 0.11
C GLU A 129 -33.24 -34.03 1.23
N MET A 130 -33.58 -34.95 2.14
CA MET A 130 -32.81 -35.51 3.28
C MET A 130 -32.39 -36.97 2.97
N PRO A 131 -31.64 -37.76 3.81
CA PRO A 131 -30.53 -37.52 4.76
C PRO A 131 -29.37 -38.58 4.78
N ARG A 132 -28.18 -38.20 5.31
CA ARG A 132 -27.17 -38.91 6.21
C ARG A 132 -26.62 -40.34 5.86
N PRO A 133 -25.53 -40.87 6.50
CA PRO A 133 -24.68 -40.38 7.60
C PRO A 133 -23.14 -40.53 7.40
N SER A 134 -22.30 -39.91 8.25
CA SER A 134 -21.26 -40.63 9.05
C SER A 134 -20.30 -39.75 9.87
N ARG A 135 -20.06 -40.24 11.10
CA ARG A 135 -18.91 -40.09 12.01
C ARG A 135 -18.66 -38.76 12.76
N ARG A 136 -19.10 -38.81 14.02
CA ARG A 136 -18.67 -37.99 15.16
C ARG A 136 -17.14 -37.85 15.26
N ARG A 137 -16.65 -36.62 15.22
CA ARG A 137 -15.42 -36.19 15.92
C ARG A 137 -15.81 -35.51 17.24
N ARG A 138 -14.98 -35.70 18.27
CA ARG A 138 -15.18 -35.17 19.62
C ARG A 138 -15.04 -33.64 19.64
N PRO A 139 -15.82 -32.90 20.45
CA PRO A 139 -15.63 -31.47 20.62
C PRO A 139 -14.39 -31.17 21.48
N GLY A 140 -13.56 -30.22 21.02
CA GLY A 140 -12.59 -29.53 21.86
C GLY A 140 -13.27 -28.50 22.78
N PRO A 141 -12.52 -27.83 23.68
CA PRO A 141 -13.07 -26.79 24.54
C PRO A 141 -13.67 -25.65 23.69
N PRO A 142 -14.74 -24.96 24.14
CA PRO A 142 -15.32 -23.88 23.36
C PRO A 142 -14.31 -22.73 23.24
N GLU A 143 -13.89 -22.42 22.02
CA GLU A 143 -13.30 -21.12 21.69
C GLU A 143 -14.36 -20.05 22.00
N ARG A 144 -13.95 -19.00 22.71
CA ARG A 144 -14.79 -17.81 22.85
C ARG A 144 -15.12 -17.32 21.44
N PRO A 145 -16.38 -16.98 21.13
CA PRO A 145 -16.70 -16.31 19.87
C PRO A 145 -15.77 -15.10 19.73
N PRO A 146 -15.21 -14.82 18.54
CA PRO A 146 -14.54 -13.56 18.32
C PRO A 146 -15.51 -12.45 18.73
N GLU A 147 -15.06 -11.57 19.61
CA GLU A 147 -15.79 -10.35 19.93
C GLU A 147 -16.11 -9.67 18.59
N PRO A 148 -17.38 -9.31 18.32
CA PRO A 148 -17.69 -8.58 17.10
C PRO A 148 -16.78 -7.35 17.06
N PRO A 149 -16.19 -7.00 15.91
CA PRO A 149 -15.39 -5.78 15.82
C PRO A 149 -16.24 -4.65 16.38
N ALA A 150 -15.67 -3.90 17.32
CA ALA A 150 -16.33 -2.73 17.88
C ALA A 150 -16.92 -1.92 16.71
N PRO A 151 -18.16 -1.44 16.80
CA PRO A 151 -18.75 -0.67 15.72
C PRO A 151 -17.76 0.44 15.36
N SER A 152 -17.22 0.40 14.15
CA SER A 152 -16.39 1.47 13.63
C SER A 152 -17.21 2.73 13.82
N ALA A 153 -16.69 3.66 14.63
CA ALA A 153 -17.27 4.99 14.67
C ALA A 153 -17.44 5.44 13.20
N PRO A 154 -18.59 6.01 12.82
CA PRO A 154 -18.74 6.54 11.48
C PRO A 154 -17.56 7.48 11.24
N ALA A 155 -16.88 7.33 10.11
CA ALA A 155 -15.82 8.24 9.73
C ALA A 155 -16.41 9.65 9.80
N LEU A 156 -15.81 10.52 10.64
CA LEU A 156 -16.23 11.90 10.68
C LEU A 156 -16.11 12.46 9.24
N PRO A 157 -17.08 13.26 8.78
CA PRO A 157 -16.92 14.04 7.57
C PRO A 157 -15.54 14.71 7.58
N TYR A 158 -14.83 14.68 6.44
CA TYR A 158 -13.46 15.18 6.34
C TYR A 158 -13.30 16.57 6.96
N ASP A 159 -14.24 17.47 6.68
CA ASP A 159 -14.25 18.84 7.21
C ASP A 159 -14.35 18.87 8.74
N GLU A 160 -15.11 17.95 9.35
CA GLU A 160 -15.23 17.86 10.82
C GLU A 160 -14.00 17.24 11.47
N ALA A 161 -13.37 16.26 10.82
CA ALA A 161 -12.15 15.63 11.33
C ALA A 161 -11.00 16.65 11.47
N PHE A 162 -10.95 17.63 10.58
CA PHE A 162 -9.94 18.70 10.56
C PHE A 162 -10.43 20.04 11.14
N GLY A 163 -11.64 20.06 11.73
CA GLY A 163 -12.19 21.25 12.39
C GLY A 163 -12.41 22.45 11.45
N ILE A 164 -12.72 22.16 10.19
CA ILE A 164 -12.95 23.17 9.15
C ILE A 164 -14.35 23.77 9.36
N PRO A 165 -14.49 25.10 9.46
CA PRO A 165 -15.80 25.73 9.62
C PRO A 165 -16.72 25.43 8.43
N ARG A 166 -18.03 25.37 8.67
CA ARG A 166 -19.03 25.10 7.62
C ARG A 166 -19.53 26.36 6.92
N ASP A 167 -19.54 27.48 7.63
CA ASP A 167 -20.22 28.70 7.18
C ASP A 167 -19.26 29.74 6.60
N GLU A 168 -18.11 29.95 7.24
CA GLU A 168 -17.15 31.00 6.88
C GLU A 168 -15.72 30.58 7.21
N SER A 169 -14.81 30.78 6.25
CA SER A 169 -13.40 30.42 6.39
C SER A 169 -12.66 31.26 7.43
N ARG A 170 -11.81 30.60 8.23
CA ARG A 170 -10.90 31.28 9.17
C ARG A 170 -9.84 32.09 8.43
N TYR A 171 -9.54 31.77 7.17
CA TYR A 171 -8.50 32.44 6.42
C TYR A 171 -8.78 33.92 6.12
N LEU A 172 -10.03 34.37 6.28
CA LEU A 172 -10.35 35.80 6.30
C LEU A 172 -9.48 36.58 7.28
N GLN A 173 -9.10 35.99 8.42
CA GLN A 173 -8.26 36.64 9.44
C GLN A 173 -6.88 37.07 8.92
N TYR A 174 -6.38 36.41 7.87
CA TYR A 174 -5.09 36.72 7.25
C TYR A 174 -5.19 37.78 6.15
N LEU A 175 -6.40 38.16 5.74
CA LEU A 175 -6.62 39.21 4.74
C LEU A 175 -6.75 40.60 5.39
N PRO A 176 -6.61 41.69 4.63
CA PRO A 176 -6.91 43.03 5.11
C PRO A 176 -8.36 43.17 5.64
N PRO A 177 -8.62 43.99 6.69
CA PRO A 177 -9.93 44.07 7.36
C PRO A 177 -11.12 44.43 6.45
N ILE A 178 -10.87 45.11 5.33
CA ILE A 178 -11.90 45.44 4.34
C ILE A 178 -12.57 44.19 3.73
N TYR A 179 -11.92 43.04 3.78
CA TYR A 179 -12.40 41.77 3.23
C TYR A 179 -13.04 40.85 4.27
N HIS A 180 -12.94 41.16 5.56
CA HIS A 180 -13.41 40.29 6.65
C HIS A 180 -14.94 40.12 6.70
N HIS A 181 -15.68 41.02 6.06
CA HIS A 181 -17.15 41.03 6.10
C HIS A 181 -17.76 40.65 4.75
N ASP A 182 -16.97 40.13 3.79
CA ASP A 182 -17.45 39.70 2.47
C ASP A 182 -17.94 38.24 2.53
N PRO A 183 -19.27 37.99 2.44
CA PRO A 183 -19.83 36.64 2.57
C PRO A 183 -19.51 35.74 1.37
N PHE A 184 -19.16 36.30 0.22
CA PHE A 184 -18.70 35.51 -0.92
C PHE A 184 -17.28 35.03 -0.66
N LEU A 185 -16.40 35.94 -0.26
CA LEU A 185 -15.00 35.61 -0.04
C LEU A 185 -14.82 34.59 1.09
N GLY A 186 -15.57 34.73 2.18
CA GLY A 186 -15.58 33.77 3.29
C GLY A 186 -15.92 32.34 2.85
N ARG A 187 -16.92 32.18 1.97
CA ARG A 187 -17.30 30.86 1.41
C ARG A 187 -16.33 30.38 0.34
N PHE A 188 -15.79 31.28 -0.48
CA PHE A 188 -14.81 30.95 -1.51
C PHE A 188 -13.52 30.37 -0.89
N LEU A 189 -13.08 30.94 0.24
CA LEU A 189 -11.89 30.48 0.94
C LEU A 189 -12.08 29.12 1.63
N LEU A 190 -13.31 28.67 1.90
CA LEU A 190 -13.55 27.33 2.47
C LEU A 190 -12.99 26.21 1.58
N ALA A 191 -13.00 26.37 0.26
CA ALA A 191 -12.42 25.38 -0.64
C ALA A 191 -10.89 25.26 -0.46
N PHE A 192 -10.22 26.39 -0.21
CA PHE A 192 -8.78 26.40 0.05
C PHE A 192 -8.46 25.90 1.45
N GLU A 193 -9.24 26.30 2.46
CA GLU A 193 -9.10 25.80 3.83
C GLU A 193 -9.35 24.29 3.91
N GLY A 194 -10.31 23.77 3.13
CA GLY A 194 -10.53 22.34 2.90
C GLY A 194 -9.27 21.58 2.51
N ILE A 195 -8.46 22.17 1.63
CA ILE A 195 -7.24 21.55 1.10
C ILE A 195 -6.04 21.78 2.03
N LEU A 196 -5.91 22.98 2.59
CA LEU A 196 -4.71 23.40 3.32
C LEU A 196 -4.75 23.05 4.80
N ALA A 197 -5.91 23.10 5.47
CA ALA A 197 -6.00 22.82 6.91
C ALA A 197 -5.46 21.43 7.31
N PRO A 198 -5.68 20.34 6.54
CA PRO A 198 -5.07 19.04 6.80
C PRO A 198 -3.55 19.05 6.73
N ILE A 199 -2.99 19.83 5.79
CA ILE A 199 -1.53 20.00 5.63
C ILE A 199 -0.99 20.79 6.82
N GLU A 200 -1.64 21.91 7.18
CA GLU A 200 -1.28 22.74 8.33
C GLU A 200 -1.29 21.91 9.62
N GLN A 201 -2.34 21.13 9.87
CA GLN A 201 -2.39 20.24 11.04
C GLN A 201 -1.30 19.17 11.01
N THR A 202 -0.98 18.60 9.84
CA THR A 202 0.11 17.63 9.72
C THR A 202 1.45 18.28 10.06
N VAL A 203 1.69 19.52 9.61
CA VAL A 203 2.90 20.29 9.89
C VAL A 203 2.98 20.66 11.37
N ASP A 204 1.89 21.17 11.95
CA ASP A 204 1.82 21.59 13.35
C ASP A 204 2.04 20.42 14.33
N ASN A 205 1.66 19.21 13.92
CA ASN A 205 1.79 17.98 14.72
C ASN A 205 2.86 17.03 14.15
N PHE A 206 3.78 17.54 13.34
CA PHE A 206 4.76 16.70 12.65
C PHE A 206 5.73 16.01 13.62
N ASP A 207 5.91 16.54 14.83
CA ASP A 207 6.65 15.91 15.91
C ASP A 207 6.08 14.53 16.29
N LEU A 208 4.76 14.34 16.21
CA LEU A 208 4.10 13.06 16.45
C LEU A 208 4.44 12.02 15.38
N TYR A 209 4.76 12.45 14.16
CA TYR A 209 5.20 11.58 13.07
C TYR A 209 6.65 11.13 13.24
N LEU A 210 7.46 11.84 14.03
CA LEU A 210 8.87 11.54 14.26
C LEU A 210 9.10 10.55 15.41
N ASP A 211 8.16 10.42 16.35
CA ASP A 211 8.22 9.38 17.38
C ASP A 211 7.56 8.08 16.88
N PRO A 212 8.31 6.96 16.76
CA PRO A 212 7.75 5.68 16.35
C PRO A 212 6.65 5.13 17.25
N ARG A 213 6.41 5.69 18.44
CA ARG A 213 5.31 5.31 19.34
C ARG A 213 3.98 6.01 19.02
N THR A 214 4.04 7.20 18.45
CA THR A 214 2.86 8.03 18.14
C THR A 214 2.58 8.12 16.65
N ALA A 215 3.61 7.91 15.81
CA ALA A 215 3.48 8.04 14.37
C ALA A 215 2.35 7.15 13.82
N PRO A 216 1.60 7.59 12.80
CA PRO A 216 0.60 6.75 12.14
C PRO A 216 1.21 5.45 11.61
N PRO A 217 0.48 4.31 11.65
CA PRO A 217 0.98 3.02 11.16
C PRO A 217 1.53 3.08 9.73
N ASP A 218 0.87 3.85 8.87
CA ASP A 218 1.23 4.00 7.45
C ASP A 218 2.48 4.85 7.23
N PHE A 219 2.93 5.59 8.25
CA PHE A 219 4.14 6.40 8.20
C PHE A 219 5.39 5.68 8.76
N LEU A 220 5.22 4.52 9.39
CA LEU A 220 6.33 3.77 9.98
C LEU A 220 7.33 3.29 8.93
N ASP A 221 6.89 3.04 7.69
CA ASP A 221 7.77 2.61 6.60
C ASP A 221 8.68 3.76 6.11
N GLN A 222 8.21 4.99 6.20
CA GLN A 222 8.90 6.21 5.84
C GLN A 222 9.96 6.52 6.90
N LEU A 223 9.59 6.39 8.19
CA LEU A 223 10.57 6.43 9.29
C LEU A 223 11.64 5.35 9.12
N ALA A 224 11.25 4.12 8.79
CA ALA A 224 12.18 3.03 8.55
C ALA A 224 13.14 3.36 7.39
N ALA A 225 12.61 3.87 6.27
CA ALA A 225 13.40 4.27 5.12
C ALA A 225 14.43 5.37 5.45
N TRP A 226 14.03 6.40 6.20
CA TRP A 226 14.95 7.43 6.68
C TRP A 226 16.03 6.88 7.60
N LEU A 227 15.65 5.89 8.40
CA LEU A 227 16.56 5.13 9.25
C LEU A 227 17.20 3.96 8.52
N GLY A 228 17.18 3.86 7.19
CA GLY A 228 17.84 2.77 6.45
C GLY A 228 17.49 1.35 6.94
N LEU A 229 16.32 1.18 7.55
CA LEU A 229 15.77 -0.08 8.05
C LEU A 229 14.71 -0.59 7.08
N THR A 230 14.55 -1.91 7.03
CA THR A 230 13.42 -2.54 6.33
C THR A 230 12.52 -3.22 7.34
N LEU A 231 11.28 -2.75 7.46
CA LEU A 231 10.25 -3.39 8.28
C LEU A 231 9.53 -4.45 7.44
N ASP A 232 9.25 -5.59 8.06
CA ASP A 232 8.38 -6.60 7.46
C ASP A 232 6.92 -6.20 7.69
N GLU A 233 6.13 -6.17 6.63
CA GLU A 233 4.71 -5.83 6.68
C GLU A 233 3.88 -6.88 7.42
N LYS A 234 4.33 -8.14 7.44
CA LYS A 234 3.65 -9.21 8.19
C LYS A 234 3.80 -9.06 9.70
N TRP A 235 4.65 -8.14 10.16
CA TRP A 235 4.85 -7.94 11.59
C TRP A 235 3.68 -7.19 12.23
N PRO A 236 3.29 -7.61 13.46
CA PRO A 236 2.40 -6.80 14.29
C PRO A 236 2.93 -5.38 14.43
N LEU A 237 2.01 -4.41 14.52
CA LEU A 237 2.33 -2.98 14.63
C LEU A 237 3.31 -2.71 15.78
N GLU A 238 3.13 -3.39 16.90
CA GLU A 238 3.97 -3.28 18.10
C GLU A 238 5.42 -3.67 17.82
N LYS A 239 5.63 -4.73 17.04
CA LYS A 239 6.98 -5.17 16.65
C LYS A 239 7.62 -4.15 15.71
N ARG A 240 6.87 -3.62 14.74
CA ARG A 240 7.33 -2.56 13.82
C ARG A 240 7.79 -1.31 14.60
N ARG A 241 6.98 -0.85 15.56
CA ARG A 241 7.33 0.28 16.44
C ARG A 241 8.55 -0.04 17.30
N ALA A 242 8.65 -1.24 17.89
CA ALA A 242 9.78 -1.62 18.74
C ALA A 242 11.12 -1.57 17.99
N VAL A 243 11.17 -2.04 16.74
CA VAL A 243 12.37 -1.99 15.90
C VAL A 243 12.82 -0.54 15.67
N LEU A 244 11.88 0.34 15.32
CA LEU A 244 12.16 1.75 15.08
C LEU A 244 12.63 2.47 16.35
N VAL A 245 12.06 2.14 17.52
CA VAL A 245 12.52 2.68 18.81
C VAL A 245 13.97 2.26 19.11
N GLU A 246 14.37 1.04 18.76
CA GLU A 246 15.75 0.57 18.95
C GLU A 246 16.72 1.04 17.85
N ALA A 247 16.24 1.67 16.77
CA ALA A 247 17.04 2.03 15.61
C ALA A 247 18.31 2.83 15.97
N ALA A 248 18.20 3.81 16.87
CA ALA A 248 19.35 4.62 17.28
C ALA A 248 20.47 3.78 17.93
N GLU A 249 20.12 2.76 18.71
CA GLU A 249 21.10 1.86 19.32
C GLU A 249 21.71 0.90 18.29
N LEU A 250 20.89 0.41 17.33
CA LEU A 250 21.38 -0.39 16.22
C LEU A 250 22.40 0.38 15.38
N TYR A 251 22.14 1.67 15.10
CA TYR A 251 23.06 2.55 14.39
C TYR A 251 24.37 2.77 15.13
N ARG A 252 24.32 3.01 16.44
CA ARG A 252 25.53 3.19 17.27
C ARG A 252 26.47 1.99 17.21
N ARG A 253 25.94 0.79 17.01
CA ARG A 253 26.70 -0.48 16.99
C ARG A 253 26.88 -1.06 15.59
N ARG A 254 26.53 -0.33 14.54
CA ARG A 254 26.65 -0.78 13.15
C ARG A 254 28.10 -1.17 12.83
N GLY A 255 28.29 -2.25 12.06
CA GLY A 255 29.61 -2.78 11.73
C GLY A 255 30.26 -3.64 12.82
N THR A 256 29.60 -3.85 13.97
CA THR A 256 30.08 -4.77 15.02
C THR A 256 29.31 -6.09 15.01
N PRO A 257 29.92 -7.22 15.45
CA PRO A 257 29.20 -8.48 15.62
C PRO A 257 27.99 -8.34 16.55
N ARG A 258 28.13 -7.57 17.64
CA ARG A 258 27.03 -7.31 18.59
C ARG A 258 25.87 -6.54 17.96
N GLY A 259 26.15 -5.55 17.11
CA GLY A 259 25.12 -4.81 16.40
C GLY A 259 24.38 -5.67 15.39
N LEU A 260 25.13 -6.43 14.58
CA LEU A 260 24.55 -7.37 13.60
C LEU A 260 23.70 -8.45 14.30
N ALA A 261 24.21 -9.02 15.39
CA ALA A 261 23.51 -10.03 16.16
C ALA A 261 22.17 -9.51 16.71
N ARG A 262 22.17 -8.29 17.27
CA ARG A 262 20.95 -7.68 17.80
C ARG A 262 19.93 -7.40 16.69
N HIS A 263 20.36 -6.87 15.56
CA HIS A 263 19.45 -6.58 14.43
C HIS A 263 18.78 -7.87 13.93
N LEU A 264 19.59 -8.92 13.70
CA LEU A 264 19.08 -10.22 13.29
C LEU A 264 18.16 -10.83 14.34
N GLN A 265 18.48 -10.72 15.63
CA GLN A 265 17.64 -11.21 16.72
C GLN A 265 16.27 -10.51 16.76
N ILE A 266 16.23 -9.20 16.54
CA ILE A 266 14.96 -8.45 16.45
C ILE A 266 14.13 -8.95 15.26
N TYR A 267 14.78 -9.22 14.12
CA TYR A 267 14.10 -9.68 12.92
C TYR A 267 13.57 -11.11 13.08
N THR A 268 14.47 -12.06 13.35
CA THR A 268 14.18 -13.49 13.39
C THR A 268 13.53 -13.93 14.70
N GLY A 269 13.68 -13.18 15.79
CA GLY A 269 13.31 -13.63 17.14
C GLY A 269 14.28 -14.65 17.75
N VAL A 270 15.37 -14.97 17.05
CA VAL A 270 16.38 -15.96 17.46
C VAL A 270 17.72 -15.27 17.63
N GLU A 271 18.46 -15.63 18.68
CA GLU A 271 19.83 -15.15 18.85
C GLU A 271 20.77 -15.81 17.81
N PRO A 272 21.39 -15.06 16.89
CA PRO A 272 22.30 -15.61 15.90
C PRO A 272 23.68 -15.94 16.52
N GLU A 273 24.32 -16.99 16.02
CA GLU A 273 25.74 -17.23 16.25
C GLU A 273 26.56 -16.56 15.14
N ILE A 274 27.47 -15.66 15.50
CA ILE A 274 28.43 -15.04 14.56
C ILE A 274 29.80 -15.66 14.81
N ILE A 275 30.36 -16.31 13.80
CA ILE A 275 31.62 -17.05 13.88
C ILE A 275 32.63 -16.39 12.95
N GLU A 276 33.79 -16.03 13.48
CA GLU A 276 34.93 -15.49 12.72
C GLU A 276 35.99 -16.59 12.62
N PRO A 277 36.03 -17.37 11.53
CA PRO A 277 36.95 -18.49 11.40
C PRO A 277 38.40 -18.02 11.18
N GLU A 278 39.35 -18.64 11.88
CA GLU A 278 40.78 -18.27 11.83
C GLU A 278 41.41 -18.49 10.45
N ASP A 279 40.89 -19.42 9.65
CA ASP A 279 41.43 -19.81 8.35
C ASP A 279 40.98 -18.89 7.20
N ARG A 280 40.01 -17.98 7.42
CA ARG A 280 39.46 -17.08 6.40
C ARG A 280 39.39 -15.64 6.91
N PRO A 281 40.47 -14.84 6.78
CA PRO A 281 40.46 -13.45 7.21
C PRO A 281 39.40 -12.65 6.45
N TYR A 282 38.79 -11.68 7.14
CA TYR A 282 37.71 -10.83 6.61
C TYR A 282 36.45 -11.60 6.16
N HIS A 283 36.26 -12.82 6.65
CA HIS A 283 35.05 -13.61 6.45
C HIS A 283 34.39 -13.92 7.80
N PHE A 284 33.06 -13.87 7.85
CA PHE A 284 32.31 -14.31 9.03
C PHE A 284 31.11 -15.17 8.62
N ILE A 285 30.73 -16.09 9.50
CA ILE A 285 29.58 -16.98 9.29
C ILE A 285 28.47 -16.52 10.23
N VAL A 286 27.30 -16.26 9.66
CA VAL A 286 26.08 -15.99 10.42
C VAL A 286 25.28 -17.28 10.44
N ARG A 287 25.07 -17.85 11.64
CA ARG A 287 24.26 -19.03 11.83
C ARG A 287 22.99 -18.70 12.60
N LEU A 288 21.85 -19.04 12.00
CA LEU A 288 20.52 -18.91 12.58
C LEU A 288 19.94 -20.30 12.84
N ARG A 289 19.55 -20.60 14.08
CA ARG A 289 18.89 -21.85 14.48
C ARG A 289 17.41 -21.59 14.74
N LEU A 290 16.56 -21.94 13.78
CA LEU A 290 15.13 -21.67 13.89
C LEU A 290 14.42 -22.73 14.74
N SER A 291 13.36 -22.32 15.44
CA SER A 291 12.49 -23.27 16.13
C SER A 291 11.63 -24.07 15.13
N PRO A 292 11.16 -25.28 15.45
CA PRO A 292 10.31 -26.06 14.54
C PRO A 292 9.06 -25.25 14.12
N GLY A 293 8.83 -25.15 12.81
CA GLY A 293 7.72 -24.38 12.22
C GLY A 293 7.95 -22.87 12.09
N GLN A 294 9.15 -22.38 12.44
CA GLN A 294 9.52 -20.98 12.26
C GLN A 294 10.18 -20.77 10.89
N GLU A 295 9.56 -19.94 10.06
CA GLU A 295 10.12 -19.53 8.77
C GLU A 295 10.67 -18.11 8.86
N VAL A 296 11.80 -17.87 8.17
CA VAL A 296 12.39 -16.54 8.00
C VAL A 296 12.68 -16.32 6.53
N ASP A 297 12.42 -15.11 6.04
CA ASP A 297 12.77 -14.75 4.68
C ASP A 297 14.28 -14.55 4.56
N ARG A 298 14.95 -15.48 3.87
CA ARG A 298 16.38 -15.44 3.62
C ARG A 298 16.81 -14.14 2.95
N ALA A 299 16.04 -13.62 1.99
CA ALA A 299 16.39 -12.41 1.26
C ALA A 299 16.42 -11.19 2.19
N THR A 300 15.52 -11.14 3.16
CA THR A 300 15.52 -10.07 4.17
C THR A 300 16.66 -10.21 5.16
N VAL A 301 17.02 -11.43 5.58
CA VAL A 301 18.20 -11.68 6.41
C VAL A 301 19.48 -11.23 5.71
N GLU A 302 19.66 -11.58 4.44
CA GLU A 302 20.82 -11.16 3.64
C GLU A 302 20.89 -9.64 3.52
N ARG A 303 19.76 -8.97 3.24
CA ARG A 303 19.69 -7.50 3.19
C ARG A 303 20.10 -6.84 4.52
N ILE A 304 19.69 -7.41 5.65
CA ILE A 304 20.10 -6.93 6.99
C ILE A 304 21.62 -7.10 7.15
N ILE A 305 22.19 -8.23 6.76
CA ILE A 305 23.63 -8.47 6.85
C ILE A 305 24.38 -7.48 5.97
N ASP A 306 23.98 -7.31 4.71
CA ASP A 306 24.62 -6.37 3.78
C ASP A 306 24.54 -4.92 4.25
N ALA A 307 23.43 -4.52 4.86
CA ALA A 307 23.28 -3.19 5.44
C ALA A 307 24.20 -2.97 6.66
N ASN A 308 24.61 -4.02 7.38
CA ASN A 308 25.35 -3.89 8.63
C ASN A 308 26.81 -4.33 8.57
N LYS A 309 27.21 -5.13 7.57
CA LYS A 309 28.58 -5.62 7.44
C LYS A 309 29.54 -4.49 6.99
N PRO A 310 30.79 -4.47 7.47
CA PRO A 310 31.82 -3.62 6.89
C PRO A 310 32.02 -3.91 5.39
N ALA A 311 32.30 -2.88 4.59
CA ALA A 311 32.44 -3.04 3.13
C ALA A 311 33.54 -4.03 2.71
N HIS A 312 34.57 -4.21 3.55
CA HIS A 312 35.71 -5.08 3.28
C HIS A 312 35.51 -6.54 3.72
N THR A 313 34.37 -6.90 4.33
CA THR A 313 34.10 -8.27 4.79
C THR A 313 33.13 -9.03 3.88
N THR A 314 33.35 -10.33 3.81
CA THR A 314 32.46 -11.30 3.15
C THR A 314 31.75 -12.15 4.21
N TYR A 315 30.65 -12.81 3.85
CA TYR A 315 29.92 -13.64 4.79
C TYR A 315 29.37 -14.91 4.17
N SER A 316 29.08 -15.90 5.02
CA SER A 316 28.25 -17.06 4.70
C SER A 316 27.04 -17.08 5.64
N LEU A 317 25.87 -17.42 5.12
CA LEU A 317 24.64 -17.52 5.88
C LEU A 317 24.19 -18.99 5.99
N GLU A 318 24.12 -19.49 7.21
CA GLU A 318 23.64 -20.82 7.57
C GLU A 318 22.30 -20.70 8.30
N ILE A 319 21.20 -21.09 7.64
CA ILE A 319 19.88 -21.19 8.28
C ILE A 319 19.63 -22.68 8.55
N VAL A 320 19.67 -23.07 9.82
CA VAL A 320 19.39 -24.44 10.25
C VAL A 320 17.95 -24.50 10.74
N GLY A 321 17.08 -25.11 9.94
CA GLY A 321 15.69 -25.40 10.31
C GLY A 321 15.60 -26.70 11.12
N GLY A 322 14.74 -26.70 12.15
CA GLY A 322 14.34 -27.89 12.88
C GLY A 322 13.19 -28.63 12.21
#